data_AF-A0A2N1QEY5-F1
#
_entry.id   AF-A0A2N1QEY5-F1
#
_cell.length_a   1.000
_cell.length_b   1.000
_cell.length_c   1.000
_cell.angle_alpha   90.00
_cell.angle_beta   90.00
_cell.angle_gamma   90.00
#
_symmetry.space_group_name_H-M   'P 1'
#
loop_
_entity.id
_entity.type
_entity.pdbx_description
1 polymer ?
#
loop_
_entity_poly.entity_id
_entity_poly.type
_entity_poly.pdbx_seq_one_letter_code
_entity_poly.pdbx_strand_id
1 'polypeptide(L)'
;MRFENTSIKDAALIAVCAAILFVQQLALSFLPNIQFTTLLIILFTKVLGFKRTTFIIIIHVMVINILSPYGPLMPVYIPSMFIGWMLIPIGLTTIFKKLNSAYPLAIFGFVFGFVYGWLYIPIAVLVLGIPFEAYFMMDLPFELIMALSNFLTVLWLYEPLRKMLQKEKEKYYQII
;
A
#
# COMPACT_ATOMS: atom_id res chain seq x y z
N MET A 1 12.14 -34.10 -1.82
CA MET A 1 11.25 -32.99 -1.43
C MET A 1 12.06 -32.00 -0.59
N ARG A 2 12.42 -30.83 -1.12
CA ARG A 2 13.27 -29.81 -0.43
C ARG A 2 12.58 -28.43 -0.44
N PHE A 3 11.25 -28.42 -0.35
CA PHE A 3 10.40 -27.23 -0.52
C PHE A 3 9.87 -26.63 0.79
N GLU A 4 9.99 -27.33 1.93
CA GLU A 4 9.34 -26.89 3.17
C GLU A 4 10.05 -25.70 3.84
N ASN A 5 11.39 -25.66 3.78
CA ASN A 5 12.16 -24.65 4.52
C ASN A 5 12.11 -23.25 3.87
N THR A 6 11.84 -23.15 2.57
CA THR A 6 11.67 -21.86 1.86
C THR A 6 10.27 -21.28 2.07
N SER A 7 9.26 -22.13 2.26
CA SER A 7 7.86 -21.72 2.44
C SER A 7 7.64 -21.01 3.78
N ILE A 8 8.16 -21.59 4.88
CA ILE A 8 8.06 -21.01 6.23
C ILE A 8 8.79 -19.66 6.29
N LYS A 9 9.96 -19.59 5.66
CA LYS A 9 10.79 -18.40 5.51
C LYS A 9 10.07 -17.28 4.76
N ASP A 10 9.46 -17.60 3.63
CA ASP A 10 8.66 -16.64 2.84
C ASP A 10 7.42 -16.16 3.62
N ALA A 11 6.76 -17.05 4.35
CA ALA A 11 5.62 -16.69 5.20
C ALA A 11 6.04 -15.73 6.32
N ALA A 12 7.18 -15.96 6.97
CA ALA A 12 7.72 -15.07 7.99
C ALA A 12 8.06 -13.68 7.40
N LEU A 13 8.67 -13.63 6.21
CA LEU A 13 8.95 -12.36 5.53
C LEU A 13 7.67 -11.58 5.20
N ILE A 14 6.65 -12.28 4.68
CA ILE A 14 5.33 -11.71 4.40
C ILE A 14 4.70 -11.15 5.68
N ALA A 15 4.74 -11.90 6.78
CA ALA A 15 4.19 -11.48 8.07
C ALA A 15 4.90 -10.23 8.61
N VAL A 16 6.24 -10.19 8.54
CA VAL A 16 7.02 -9.01 8.96
C VAL A 16 6.69 -7.79 8.10
N CYS A 17 6.62 -7.94 6.77
CA CYS A 17 6.24 -6.83 5.88
C CYS A 17 4.82 -6.33 6.14
N ALA A 18 3.87 -7.22 6.41
CA ALA A 18 2.50 -6.85 6.77
C ALA A 18 2.44 -6.14 8.13
N ALA A 19 3.23 -6.59 9.11
CA ALA A 19 3.36 -5.92 10.40
C ALA A 19 3.94 -4.52 10.26
N ILE A 20 4.97 -4.33 9.41
CA ILE A 20 5.53 -2.99 9.13
C ILE A 20 4.48 -2.06 8.54
N LEU A 21 3.66 -2.53 7.57
CA LEU A 21 2.56 -1.74 7.02
C LEU A 21 1.56 -1.32 8.10
N PHE A 22 1.14 -2.27 8.93
CA PHE A 22 0.17 -2.00 9.99
C PHE A 22 0.71 -1.02 11.04
N VAL A 23 1.93 -1.24 11.54
CA VAL A 23 2.57 -0.37 12.53
C VAL A 23 2.80 1.02 11.96
N GLN A 24 3.23 1.14 10.70
CA GLN A 24 3.38 2.44 10.05
C GLN A 24 2.04 3.18 9.98
N GLN A 25 0.96 2.49 9.62
CA GLN A 25 -0.36 3.12 9.53
C GLN A 25 -0.86 3.56 10.90
N LEU A 26 -0.66 2.74 11.92
CA LEU A 26 -0.99 3.10 13.30
C LEU A 26 -0.15 4.29 13.78
N ALA A 27 1.15 4.30 13.47
CA ALA A 27 2.05 5.38 13.84
C ALA A 27 1.68 6.69 13.16
N LEU A 28 1.16 6.67 11.93
CA LEU A 28 0.73 7.87 11.19
C LEU A 28 -0.76 8.18 11.35
N SER A 29 -1.49 7.44 12.18
CA SER A 29 -2.94 7.62 12.36
C SER A 29 -3.33 9.00 12.91
N PHE A 30 -2.40 9.69 13.57
CA PHE A 30 -2.60 11.06 14.04
C PHE A 30 -2.61 12.10 12.91
N LEU A 31 -2.11 11.77 11.72
CA LEU A 31 -2.09 12.65 10.56
C LEU A 31 -3.24 12.31 9.59
N PRO A 32 -4.06 13.30 9.19
CA PRO A 32 -5.14 13.05 8.25
C PRO A 32 -4.58 12.73 6.87
N ASN A 33 -4.96 11.58 6.30
CA ASN A 33 -4.65 11.18 4.92
C ASN A 33 -3.16 11.12 4.53
N ILE A 34 -2.24 11.15 5.49
CA ILE A 34 -0.81 10.95 5.28
C ILE A 34 -0.47 9.51 5.66
N GLN A 35 -0.08 8.71 4.66
CA GLN A 35 0.24 7.29 4.86
C GLN A 35 1.43 6.90 4.00
N PHE A 36 2.29 6.02 4.52
CA PHE A 36 3.40 5.43 3.74
C PHE A 36 3.03 4.07 3.13
N THR A 37 1.76 3.67 3.24
CA THR A 37 1.23 2.40 2.70
C THR A 37 1.52 2.27 1.21
N THR A 38 1.27 3.32 0.42
CA THR A 38 1.57 3.36 -1.03
C THR A 38 3.05 3.11 -1.31
N LEU A 39 3.95 3.84 -0.62
CA LEU A 39 5.40 3.68 -0.75
C LEU A 39 5.83 2.24 -0.44
N LEU A 40 5.35 1.69 0.68
CA LEU A 40 5.72 0.34 1.12
C LEU A 40 5.20 -0.73 0.16
N ILE A 41 3.98 -0.61 -0.35
CA ILE A 41 3.44 -1.55 -1.35
C ILE A 41 4.22 -1.48 -2.66
N ILE A 42 4.58 -0.28 -3.13
CA ILE A 42 5.44 -0.09 -4.32
C ILE A 42 6.79 -0.80 -4.09
N LEU A 43 7.41 -0.56 -2.92
CA LEU A 43 8.68 -1.14 -2.53
C LEU A 43 8.63 -2.67 -2.49
N PHE A 44 7.65 -3.24 -1.79
CA PHE A 44 7.46 -4.69 -1.68
C PHE A 44 7.18 -5.31 -3.05
N THR A 45 6.37 -4.66 -3.89
CA THR A 45 6.13 -5.13 -5.25
C THR A 45 7.43 -5.23 -6.04
N LYS A 46 8.30 -4.21 -5.98
CA LYS A 46 9.54 -4.18 -6.75
C LYS A 46 10.63 -5.10 -6.20
N VAL A 47 10.67 -5.35 -4.89
CA VAL A 47 11.72 -6.16 -4.25
C VAL A 47 11.31 -7.63 -4.05
N LEU A 48 10.07 -7.89 -3.67
CA LEU A 48 9.52 -9.21 -3.34
C LEU A 48 8.66 -9.80 -4.47
N GLY A 49 8.18 -8.97 -5.39
CA GLY A 49 7.35 -9.36 -6.52
C GLY A 49 5.85 -9.38 -6.22
N PHE A 50 5.06 -9.63 -7.26
CA PHE A 50 3.59 -9.58 -7.22
C PHE A 50 2.99 -10.52 -6.17
N LYS A 51 3.29 -11.83 -6.25
CA LYS A 51 2.66 -12.87 -5.41
C LYS A 51 2.80 -12.59 -3.92
N ARG A 52 4.03 -12.30 -3.45
CA ARG A 52 4.31 -12.02 -2.04
C ARG A 52 3.60 -10.75 -1.58
N THR A 53 3.60 -9.71 -2.42
CA THR A 53 2.93 -8.44 -2.10
C THR A 53 1.42 -8.58 -2.01
N THR A 54 0.80 -9.42 -2.84
CA THR A 54 -0.64 -9.73 -2.73
C THR A 54 -0.97 -10.34 -1.37
N PHE A 55 -0.19 -11.31 -0.88
CA PHE A 55 -0.40 -11.87 0.46
C PHE A 55 -0.20 -10.82 1.57
N ILE A 56 0.81 -9.96 1.43
CA ILE A 56 1.03 -8.84 2.35
C ILE A 56 -0.21 -7.92 2.40
N ILE A 57 -0.79 -7.57 1.25
CA ILE A 57 -1.99 -6.72 1.17
C ILE A 57 -3.20 -7.41 1.81
N ILE A 58 -3.41 -8.70 1.54
CA ILE A 58 -4.52 -9.46 2.16
C ILE A 58 -4.41 -9.40 3.68
N ILE A 59 -3.25 -9.73 4.22
CA ILE A 59 -3.02 -9.70 5.68
C ILE A 59 -3.22 -8.27 6.20
N HIS A 60 -2.66 -7.27 5.53
CA HIS A 60 -2.79 -5.87 5.95
C HIS A 60 -4.25 -5.42 6.02
N VAL A 61 -5.06 -5.72 4.99
CA VAL A 61 -6.50 -5.39 4.97
C VAL A 61 -7.23 -6.11 6.09
N MET A 62 -6.96 -7.39 6.33
CA MET A 62 -7.61 -8.12 7.44
C MET A 62 -7.22 -7.57 8.81
N VAL A 63 -5.92 -7.36 9.03
CA VAL A 63 -5.37 -6.88 10.30
C VAL A 63 -5.92 -5.50 10.64
N ILE A 64 -5.99 -4.58 9.68
CA ILE A 64 -6.51 -3.25 9.99
C ILE A 64 -8.00 -3.26 10.30
N ASN A 65 -8.78 -4.11 9.62
CA ASN A 65 -10.21 -4.19 9.88
C ASN A 65 -10.51 -4.78 11.27
N ILE A 66 -9.60 -5.58 11.83
CA ILE A 66 -9.77 -6.18 13.16
C ILE A 66 -9.16 -5.31 14.27
N LEU A 67 -7.99 -4.71 14.02
CA LEU A 67 -7.15 -4.08 15.04
C LEU A 67 -7.07 -2.54 14.96
N SER A 68 -7.80 -1.91 14.03
CA SER A 68 -7.82 -0.45 13.94
C SER A 68 -8.36 0.18 15.24
N PRO A 69 -7.65 1.17 15.84
CA PRO A 69 -8.10 1.85 17.06
C PRO A 69 -9.42 2.60 16.90
N TYR A 70 -9.75 3.00 15.66
CA TYR A 70 -10.97 3.74 15.32
C TYR A 70 -12.18 2.82 15.07
N GLY A 71 -12.02 1.52 15.35
CA GLY A 71 -12.98 0.48 15.03
C GLY A 71 -12.78 -0.10 13.62
N PRO A 72 -13.44 -1.22 13.32
CA PRO A 72 -13.47 -1.79 11.97
C PRO A 72 -13.99 -0.74 10.99
N LEU A 73 -13.36 -0.63 9.82
CA LEU A 73 -14.01 0.07 8.71
C LEU A 73 -15.35 -0.62 8.46
N MET A 74 -16.38 0.16 8.06
CA MET A 74 -17.64 -0.47 7.66
C MET A 74 -17.33 -1.52 6.59
N PRO A 75 -17.87 -2.76 6.71
CA PRO A 75 -17.55 -3.85 5.79
C PRO A 75 -17.73 -3.49 4.31
N VAL A 76 -18.60 -2.51 4.02
CA VAL A 76 -18.86 -1.96 2.69
C VAL A 76 -17.61 -1.33 2.05
N TYR A 77 -16.67 -0.76 2.82
CA TYR A 77 -15.44 -0.15 2.28
C TYR A 77 -14.28 -1.13 2.07
N ILE A 78 -14.35 -2.34 2.63
CA ILE A 78 -13.29 -3.34 2.52
C ILE A 78 -12.95 -3.69 1.06
N PRO A 79 -13.93 -3.90 0.16
CA PRO A 79 -13.65 -4.16 -1.25
C PRO A 79 -12.89 -3.00 -1.93
N SER A 80 -13.30 -1.75 -1.70
CA SER A 80 -12.61 -0.58 -2.26
C SER A 80 -11.18 -0.47 -1.75
N MET A 81 -10.96 -0.69 -0.46
CA MET A 81 -9.62 -0.71 0.14
C MET A 81 -8.74 -1.78 -0.52
N PHE A 82 -9.26 -3.00 -0.63
CA PHE A 82 -8.52 -4.13 -1.20
C PHE A 82 -8.19 -3.90 -2.68
N ILE A 83 -9.18 -3.48 -3.47
CA ILE A 83 -9.00 -3.17 -4.90
C ILE A 83 -8.00 -2.05 -5.06
N GLY A 84 -8.12 -0.97 -4.28
CA GLY A 84 -7.17 0.14 -4.28
C GLY A 84 -5.74 -0.37 -4.11
N TRP A 85 -5.44 -1.04 -3.00
CA TRP A 85 -4.08 -1.52 -2.75
C TRP A 85 -3.58 -2.53 -3.78
N MET A 86 -4.46 -3.36 -4.35
CA MET A 86 -4.11 -4.33 -5.39
C MET A 86 -3.82 -3.69 -6.76
N LEU A 87 -4.35 -2.52 -7.06
CA LEU A 87 -4.03 -1.81 -8.31
C LEU A 87 -2.55 -1.42 -8.39
N ILE A 88 -1.88 -1.16 -7.27
CA ILE A 88 -0.44 -0.86 -7.24
C ILE A 88 0.39 -2.03 -7.79
N PRO A 89 0.37 -3.24 -7.19
CA PRO A 89 1.16 -4.36 -7.67
C PRO A 89 0.72 -4.77 -9.09
N ILE A 90 -0.56 -4.72 -9.42
CA ILE A 90 -1.04 -5.01 -10.79
C ILE A 90 -0.45 -4.02 -11.80
N GLY A 91 -0.55 -2.71 -11.53
CA GLY A 91 -0.03 -1.67 -12.41
C GLY A 91 1.49 -1.76 -12.59
N LEU A 92 2.22 -1.93 -11.49
CA LEU A 92 3.68 -2.03 -11.52
C LEU A 92 4.21 -3.33 -12.13
N THR A 93 3.44 -4.42 -12.07
CA THR A 93 3.84 -5.71 -12.63
C THR A 93 3.29 -5.97 -14.02
N THR A 94 2.35 -5.18 -14.54
CA THR A 94 1.81 -5.34 -15.90
C THR A 94 2.25 -4.21 -16.82
N ILE A 95 1.89 -2.97 -16.47
CA ILE A 95 2.03 -1.79 -17.34
C ILE A 95 3.36 -1.08 -17.08
N PHE A 96 3.72 -0.90 -15.82
CA PHE A 96 4.85 -0.09 -15.36
C PHE A 96 6.05 -0.94 -14.91
N LYS A 97 6.23 -2.10 -15.54
CA LYS A 97 7.32 -3.06 -15.22
C LYS A 97 8.71 -2.41 -15.23
N LYS A 98 8.94 -1.51 -16.19
CA LYS A 98 10.24 -0.85 -16.41
C LYS A 98 10.53 0.33 -15.47
N LEU A 99 9.55 0.78 -14.68
CA LEU A 99 9.77 1.88 -13.73
C LEU A 99 10.61 1.41 -12.55
N ASN A 100 11.89 1.76 -12.54
CA ASN A 100 12.83 1.34 -11.50
C ASN A 100 13.49 2.51 -10.77
N SER A 101 13.21 3.74 -11.18
CA SER A 101 13.77 4.96 -10.57
C SER A 101 12.74 5.60 -9.64
N ALA A 102 13.20 6.28 -8.59
CA ALA A 102 12.32 6.96 -7.63
C ALA A 102 11.36 7.96 -8.28
N TYR A 103 11.83 8.75 -9.24
CA TYR A 103 11.03 9.82 -9.86
C TYR A 103 9.75 9.32 -10.58
N PRO A 104 9.81 8.38 -11.54
CA PRO A 104 8.60 7.87 -12.18
C PRO A 104 7.70 7.06 -11.22
N LEU A 105 8.27 6.44 -10.18
CA LEU A 105 7.48 5.80 -9.13
C LEU A 105 6.78 6.81 -8.23
N ALA A 106 7.38 7.97 -7.99
CA ALA A 106 6.76 9.06 -7.25
C ALA A 106 5.57 9.64 -8.02
N ILE A 107 5.72 9.85 -9.34
CA ILE A 107 4.60 10.25 -10.21
C ILE A 107 3.49 9.19 -10.17
N PHE A 108 3.85 7.90 -10.22
CA PHE A 108 2.88 6.82 -10.07
C PHE A 108 2.15 6.91 -8.73
N GLY A 109 2.86 7.12 -7.61
CA GLY A 109 2.26 7.29 -6.28
C GLY A 109 1.36 8.52 -6.16
N PHE A 110 1.71 9.61 -6.84
CA PHE A 110 0.89 10.83 -6.91
C PHE A 110 -0.46 10.55 -7.59
N VAL A 111 -0.44 10.00 -8.81
CA VAL A 111 -1.66 9.64 -9.55
C VAL A 111 -2.48 8.63 -8.77
N PHE A 112 -1.80 7.67 -8.13
CA PHE A 112 -2.46 6.64 -7.34
C PHE A 112 -3.21 7.20 -6.12
N GLY A 113 -2.76 8.32 -5.53
CA GLY A 113 -3.49 8.99 -4.45
C GLY A 113 -4.93 9.37 -4.85
N PHE A 114 -5.11 9.91 -6.05
CA PHE A 114 -6.43 10.24 -6.59
C PHE A 114 -7.23 8.99 -6.94
N VAL A 115 -6.60 8.01 -7.60
CA VAL A 115 -7.27 6.75 -7.97
C VAL A 115 -7.78 6.03 -6.72
N TYR A 116 -7.02 6.08 -5.63
CA TYR A 116 -7.44 5.52 -4.35
C TYR A 116 -8.68 6.24 -3.82
N GLY A 117 -8.68 7.58 -3.75
CA GLY A 117 -9.84 8.37 -3.33
C GLY A 117 -11.09 8.07 -4.15
N TRP A 118 -10.98 8.06 -5.48
CA TRP A 118 -12.10 7.80 -6.38
C TRP A 118 -12.74 6.42 -6.21
N LEU A 119 -12.01 5.42 -5.69
CA LEU A 119 -12.59 4.11 -5.38
C LEU A 119 -13.50 4.12 -4.14
N TYR A 120 -13.34 5.12 -3.27
CA TYR A 120 -14.17 5.27 -2.07
C TYR A 120 -15.41 6.13 -2.33
N ILE A 121 -15.35 7.10 -3.24
CA ILE A 121 -16.45 8.03 -3.51
C ILE A 121 -17.79 7.33 -3.81
N PRO A 122 -17.89 6.34 -4.72
CA PRO A 122 -19.17 5.71 -5.05
C PRO A 122 -19.82 5.02 -3.84
N ILE A 123 -18.99 4.40 -2.99
CA ILE A 123 -19.47 3.73 -1.78
C ILE A 123 -19.89 4.77 -0.73
N ALA A 124 -19.10 5.83 -0.55
CA ALA A 124 -19.40 6.87 0.41
C ALA A 124 -20.69 7.63 0.05
N VAL A 125 -20.91 7.93 -1.23
CA VAL A 125 -22.15 8.52 -1.75
C VAL A 125 -23.36 7.62 -1.44
N LEU A 126 -23.23 6.31 -1.65
CA LEU A 126 -24.30 5.35 -1.37
C LEU A 126 -24.61 5.25 0.14
N VAL A 127 -23.58 5.28 0.99
CA VAL A 127 -23.71 5.15 2.45
C VAL A 127 -24.24 6.45 3.07
N LEU A 128 -23.76 7.62 2.64
CA LEU A 128 -24.10 8.91 3.22
C LEU A 128 -25.35 9.54 2.60
N GLY A 129 -25.78 9.08 1.41
CA GLY A 129 -26.95 9.63 0.70
C GLY A 129 -26.75 11.07 0.18
N ILE A 130 -25.50 11.50 0.04
CA ILE A 130 -25.12 12.86 -0.41
C ILE A 130 -24.84 12.82 -1.93
N PRO A 131 -25.20 13.86 -2.70
CA PRO A 131 -24.86 13.91 -4.13
C PRO A 131 -23.35 13.80 -4.37
N PHE A 132 -22.99 13.12 -5.46
CA PHE A 132 -21.60 12.84 -5.85
C PHE A 132 -20.73 14.10 -5.88
N GLU A 133 -21.23 15.18 -6.47
CA GLU A 133 -20.50 16.44 -6.62
C GLU A 133 -20.11 17.07 -5.27
N ALA A 134 -21.02 17.03 -4.29
CA ALA A 134 -20.77 17.59 -2.97
C ALA A 134 -19.73 16.76 -2.21
N TYR A 135 -19.85 15.42 -2.25
CA TYR A 135 -18.84 14.55 -1.64
C TYR A 135 -17.48 14.71 -2.32
N PHE A 136 -17.45 14.76 -3.65
CA PHE A 136 -16.21 14.94 -4.42
C PHE A 136 -15.49 16.25 -4.05
N MET A 137 -16.21 17.37 -3.93
CA MET A 137 -15.60 18.64 -3.52
C MET A 137 -15.06 18.60 -2.08
N MET A 138 -15.72 17.85 -1.19
CA MET A 138 -15.24 17.66 0.19
C MET A 138 -14.04 16.73 0.29
N ASP A 139 -13.95 15.72 -0.59
CA ASP A 139 -12.87 14.72 -0.58
C ASP A 139 -11.61 15.21 -1.29
N LEU A 140 -11.74 16.13 -2.26
CA LEU A 140 -10.65 16.65 -3.07
C LEU A 140 -9.43 17.17 -2.26
N PRO A 141 -9.58 17.92 -1.15
CA PRO A 141 -8.44 18.33 -0.32
C PRO A 141 -7.71 17.13 0.29
N PHE A 142 -8.44 16.09 0.69
CA PHE A 142 -7.87 14.88 1.27
C PHE A 142 -7.15 14.03 0.22
N GLU A 143 -7.71 13.93 -0.99
CA GLU A 143 -7.06 13.30 -2.13
C GLU A 143 -5.74 14.01 -2.47
N LEU A 144 -5.74 15.35 -2.48
CA LEU A 144 -4.54 16.15 -2.73
C LEU A 144 -3.47 15.92 -1.67
N ILE A 145 -3.83 15.90 -0.39
CA ILE A 145 -2.89 15.60 0.70
C ILE A 145 -2.30 14.21 0.52
N MET A 146 -3.13 13.21 0.22
CA MET A 146 -2.68 11.84 0.01
C MET A 146 -1.75 11.72 -1.21
N ALA A 147 -2.12 12.34 -2.34
CA ALA A 147 -1.33 12.34 -3.57
C ALA A 147 0.04 13.00 -3.35
N LEU A 148 0.08 14.18 -2.72
CA LEU A 148 1.32 14.89 -2.41
C LEU A 148 2.18 14.12 -1.41
N SER A 149 1.58 13.57 -0.36
CA SER A 149 2.26 12.72 0.61
C SER A 149 2.90 11.51 -0.09
N ASN A 150 2.16 10.80 -0.94
CA ASN A 150 2.68 9.68 -1.71
C ASN A 150 3.84 10.10 -2.61
N PHE A 151 3.71 11.22 -3.31
CA PHE A 151 4.77 11.73 -4.19
C PHE A 151 6.07 12.00 -3.42
N LEU A 152 5.99 12.79 -2.34
CA LEU A 152 7.16 13.19 -1.55
C LEU A 152 7.82 12.00 -0.88
N THR A 153 7.02 11.10 -0.30
CA THR A 153 7.52 9.93 0.42
C THR A 153 8.16 8.93 -0.52
N VAL A 154 7.56 8.68 -1.69
CA VAL A 154 8.18 7.83 -2.71
C VAL A 154 9.46 8.46 -3.26
N LEU A 155 9.44 9.76 -3.58
CA LEU A 155 10.62 10.42 -4.12
C LEU A 155 11.82 10.35 -3.17
N TRP A 156 11.60 10.58 -1.88
CA TRP A 156 12.67 10.71 -0.91
C TRP A 156 13.08 9.38 -0.25
N LEU A 157 12.10 8.52 0.09
CA LEU A 157 12.37 7.29 0.85
C LEU A 157 12.48 6.03 -0.03
N TYR A 158 12.08 6.04 -1.31
CA TYR A 158 12.11 4.83 -2.13
C TYR A 158 13.52 4.24 -2.28
N GLU A 159 14.49 5.04 -2.75
CA GLU A 159 15.87 4.60 -2.93
C GLU A 159 16.56 4.10 -1.65
N PRO A 160 16.54 4.85 -0.53
CA PRO A 160 17.20 4.37 0.70
C PRO A 160 16.55 3.09 1.23
N LEU A 161 15.22 3.00 1.22
CA LEU A 161 14.51 1.79 1.68
C LEU A 161 14.74 0.61 0.74
N ARG A 162 14.79 0.85 -0.58
CA ARG A 162 15.10 -0.19 -1.57
C ARG A 162 16.48 -0.78 -1.33
N LYS A 163 17.51 0.05 -1.18
CA LYS A 163 18.88 -0.43 -0.91
C LYS A 163 18.95 -1.24 0.39
N MET A 164 18.29 -0.75 1.45
CA MET A 164 18.24 -1.46 2.72
C MET A 164 17.54 -2.83 2.58
N LEU A 165 16.36 -2.86 1.96
CA LEU A 165 15.58 -4.09 1.82
C LEU A 165 16.26 -5.08 0.87
N GLN A 166 16.92 -4.62 -0.19
CA GLN A 166 17.72 -5.47 -1.07
C GLN A 166 18.90 -6.10 -0.33
N LYS A 167 19.63 -5.32 0.46
CA LYS A 167 20.74 -5.83 1.28
C LYS A 167 20.29 -6.89 2.28
N GLU A 168 19.17 -6.66 2.97
CA GLU A 168 18.63 -7.64 3.92
C GLU A 168 18.10 -8.89 3.21
N LYS A 169 17.45 -8.73 2.05
CA LYS A 169 17.06 -9.86 1.19
C LYS A 169 18.27 -10.69 0.77
N GLU A 170 19.35 -10.04 0.32
CA GLU A 170 20.58 -10.72 -0.09
C GLU A 170 21.20 -11.50 1.07
N LYS A 171 21.35 -10.90 2.25
CA LYS A 171 21.82 -11.61 3.46
C LYS A 171 20.94 -12.81 3.79
N TYR A 172 19.62 -12.64 3.71
CA TYR A 172 18.66 -13.70 3.99
C TYR A 172 18.82 -14.90 3.04
N TYR A 173 19.17 -14.64 1.77
CA TYR A 173 19.46 -15.67 0.78
C TYR A 173 20.92 -16.15 0.76
N GLN A 174 21.88 -15.41 1.35
CA GLN A 174 23.31 -15.76 1.45
C GLN A 174 23.67 -16.57 2.70
N ILE A 175 22.80 -16.59 3.72
CA ILE A 175 22.90 -17.54 4.86
C ILE A 175 22.44 -18.96 4.42
N ILE A 176 22.28 -19.19 3.11
CA ILE A 176 21.90 -20.44 2.45
C ILE A 176 23.13 -20.97 1.69
#